data_AF-A0A1Y3ERU8-F1
#
_entry.id   AF-A0A1Y3ERU8-F1
#
_cell.length_a   1.000
_cell.length_b   1.000
_cell.length_c   1.000
_cell.angle_alpha   90.00
_cell.angle_beta   90.00
_cell.angle_gamma   90.00
#
_symmetry.space_group_name_H-M   'P 1'
#
loop_
_entity.id
_entity.type
_entity.pdbx_description
1 polymer ?
#
loop_
_entity_poly.entity_id
_entity_poly.type
_entity_poly.pdbx_seq_one_letter_code
_entity_poly.pdbx_strand_id
1 'polypeptide(L)'
;MTSVTFILEYGRLLAYGSSRSLVTPCYCIVYAVHPTLFAILPITIAEIVFFMSWDVYVTISSTKCHGKKISRQQVVVIVAVYTFSIVTMVSVALWSAANKKSQAVSIVCMLTDVVTKGFLITLAVVTSVFSWGSLIFLICSMLSMKRHNPVSPGLQAVLLRRKSKLVKNLFIIGVFTCLAQNLPFTVGLIAMIKKKRSHMLALSWISQIISLPLHALFRLFENNCCFRKKNVLLKTVLNKMQIAQQH
;
A
#
# COMPACT_ATOMS: atom_id res chain seq x y z
N MET A 1 1.24 5.17 9.30
CA MET A 1 2.35 4.24 9.61
C MET A 1 3.66 4.71 8.97
N THR A 2 3.72 5.03 7.67
CA THR A 2 4.90 5.67 7.03
C THR A 2 5.33 7.00 7.65
N SER A 3 4.39 7.82 8.14
CA SER A 3 4.68 9.08 8.84
C SER A 3 5.45 8.88 10.15
N VAL A 4 5.24 7.75 10.85
CA VAL A 4 5.94 7.44 12.10
C VAL A 4 7.39 7.08 11.83
N THR A 5 7.64 6.31 10.77
CA THR A 5 9.00 6.00 10.28
C THR A 5 9.79 7.27 10.00
N PHE A 6 9.15 8.26 9.38
CA PHE A 6 9.78 9.54 9.07
C PHE A 6 10.00 10.41 10.30
N ILE A 7 9.05 10.48 11.24
CA ILE A 7 9.25 11.19 12.51
C ILE A 7 10.42 10.59 13.29
N LEU A 8 10.58 9.26 13.27
CA LEU A 8 11.71 8.58 13.91
C LEU A 8 13.03 8.83 13.18
N GLU A 9 13.03 8.82 11.84
CA GLU A 9 14.21 9.09 11.02
C GLU A 9 14.67 10.56 11.16
N TYR A 10 13.74 11.51 11.04
CA TYR A 10 13.99 12.94 11.23
C TYR A 10 14.35 13.29 12.68
N GLY A 11 13.71 12.62 13.65
CA GLY A 11 14.04 12.75 15.08
C GLY A 11 15.45 12.27 15.39
N ARG A 12 15.90 11.14 14.81
CA ARG A 12 17.30 10.69 14.93
C ARG A 12 18.27 11.59 14.17
N LEU A 13 17.88 12.14 13.02
CA LEU A 13 18.65 13.15 12.29
C LEU A 13 18.86 14.42 13.13
N LEU A 14 17.84 14.87 13.87
CA LEU A 14 17.93 16.02 14.77
C LEU A 14 18.73 15.69 16.04
N ALA A 15 18.56 14.49 16.61
CA ALA A 15 19.26 14.07 17.83
C ALA A 15 20.73 13.73 17.61
N TYR A 16 21.10 13.19 16.44
CA TYR A 16 22.44 12.69 16.15
C TYR A 16 23.12 13.36 14.96
N GLY A 17 22.53 14.41 14.37
CA GLY A 17 23.07 15.10 13.19
C GLY A 17 24.46 15.70 13.36
N SER A 18 24.90 15.94 14.61
CA SER A 18 26.25 16.40 14.96
C SER A 18 27.20 15.27 15.40
N SER A 19 26.68 14.07 15.66
CA SER A 19 27.48 12.95 16.20
C SER A 19 28.26 12.23 15.11
N ARG A 20 29.58 12.10 15.28
CA ARG A 20 30.47 11.31 14.40
C ARG A 20 30.52 9.82 14.76
N SER A 21 29.59 9.35 15.59
CA SER A 21 29.56 7.96 16.04
C SER A 21 29.25 7.02 14.86
N LEU A 22 30.12 6.04 14.67
CA LEU A 22 30.01 5.05 13.61
C LEU A 22 29.54 3.71 14.19
N VAL A 23 28.58 3.07 13.52
CA VAL A 23 27.98 1.80 13.92
C VAL A 23 28.00 0.80 12.77
N THR A 24 27.84 -0.48 13.09
CA THR A 24 27.73 -1.52 12.07
C THR A 24 26.38 -1.46 11.35
N PRO A 25 26.31 -1.78 10.04
CA PRO A 25 25.04 -1.82 9.31
C PRO A 25 24.00 -2.75 9.94
N CYS A 26 24.41 -3.91 10.48
CA CYS A 26 23.52 -4.83 11.17
C CYS A 26 22.91 -4.22 12.44
N TYR A 27 23.66 -3.39 13.17
CA TYR A 27 23.13 -2.65 14.33
C TYR A 27 21.96 -1.75 13.91
N CYS A 28 22.07 -1.07 12.77
CA CYS A 28 21.00 -0.22 12.24
C CYS A 28 19.71 -1.00 11.90
N ILE A 29 19.81 -2.21 11.35
CA ILE A 29 18.61 -3.03 11.03
C ILE A 29 17.94 -3.57 12.29
N VAL A 30 18.72 -3.94 13.31
CA VAL A 30 18.19 -4.56 14.53
C VAL A 30 17.68 -3.53 15.53
N TYR A 31 18.43 -2.44 15.73
CA TYR A 31 18.17 -1.46 16.79
C TYR A 31 17.53 -0.17 16.29
N ALA A 32 17.68 0.20 15.02
CA ALA A 32 16.94 1.32 14.46
C ALA A 32 15.66 0.78 13.81
N VAL A 33 14.52 1.30 14.25
CA VAL A 33 13.20 0.83 13.78
C VAL A 33 12.92 1.33 12.35
N HIS A 34 13.49 2.48 11.96
CA HIS A 34 13.16 3.14 10.70
C HIS A 34 13.62 2.38 9.43
N PRO A 35 14.82 1.78 9.33
CA PRO A 35 15.25 1.08 8.12
C PRO A 35 14.43 -0.20 7.90
N THR A 36 14.09 -0.89 8.99
CA THR A 36 13.30 -2.12 8.98
C THR A 36 11.85 -1.84 8.59
N LEU A 37 11.26 -0.76 9.10
CA LEU A 37 9.96 -0.29 8.64
C LEU A 37 9.99 0.10 7.15
N PHE A 38 11.08 0.69 6.68
CA PHE A 38 11.24 1.05 5.28
C PHE A 38 11.27 -0.19 4.35
N ALA A 39 11.85 -1.29 4.81
CA ALA A 39 11.83 -2.57 4.09
C ALA A 39 10.42 -3.20 4.06
N ILE A 40 9.66 -3.09 5.15
CA ILE A 40 8.39 -3.81 5.35
C ILE A 40 7.18 -3.06 4.77
N LEU A 41 7.14 -1.73 4.88
CA LEU A 41 5.95 -0.94 4.54
C LEU A 41 5.59 -0.99 3.04
N PRO A 42 6.53 -0.80 2.09
CA PRO A 42 6.21 -0.81 0.67
C PRO A 42 5.63 -2.14 0.20
N ILE A 43 6.22 -3.26 0.66
CA ILE A 43 5.73 -4.61 0.32
C ILE A 43 4.37 -4.88 0.94
N THR A 44 4.16 -4.51 2.21
CA THR A 44 2.86 -4.65 2.88
C THR A 44 1.75 -3.93 2.12
N ILE A 45 2.01 -2.69 1.68
CA ILE A 45 1.04 -1.92 0.90
C ILE A 45 0.74 -2.60 -0.44
N ALA A 46 1.77 -3.06 -1.16
CA ALA A 46 1.60 -3.71 -2.46
C ALA A 46 0.79 -5.00 -2.34
N GLU A 47 1.08 -5.84 -1.33
CA GLU A 47 0.38 -7.10 -1.09
C GLU A 47 -1.08 -6.89 -0.67
N ILE A 48 -1.37 -5.92 0.20
CA ILE A 48 -2.75 -5.59 0.60
C ILE A 48 -3.58 -5.22 -0.64
N VAL A 49 -3.05 -4.35 -1.50
CA VAL A 49 -3.74 -3.93 -2.73
C VAL A 49 -3.90 -5.10 -3.71
N PHE A 50 -2.89 -5.96 -3.81
CA PHE A 50 -2.94 -7.17 -4.61
C PHE A 50 -4.05 -8.13 -4.15
N PHE A 51 -4.08 -8.49 -2.86
CA PHE A 51 -5.09 -9.41 -2.32
C PHE A 51 -6.50 -8.83 -2.39
N MET A 52 -6.68 -7.53 -2.15
CA MET A 52 -7.98 -6.87 -2.36
C MET A 52 -8.42 -6.92 -3.82
N SER A 53 -7.50 -6.71 -4.76
CA SER A 53 -7.80 -6.76 -6.20
C SER A 53 -8.15 -8.18 -6.66
N TRP A 54 -7.44 -9.18 -6.13
CA TRP A 54 -7.73 -10.60 -6.35
C TRP A 54 -9.12 -10.99 -5.82
N ASP A 55 -9.45 -10.64 -4.57
CA ASP A 55 -10.75 -10.95 -3.97
C ASP A 55 -11.91 -10.36 -4.79
N VAL A 56 -11.75 -9.13 -5.26
CA VAL A 56 -12.72 -8.46 -6.12
C VAL A 56 -12.86 -9.14 -7.47
N TYR A 57 -11.74 -9.54 -8.08
CA TYR A 57 -11.75 -10.29 -9.33
C TYR A 57 -12.48 -11.63 -9.19
N VAL A 58 -12.18 -12.41 -8.15
CA VAL A 58 -12.85 -13.70 -7.88
C VAL A 58 -14.35 -13.49 -7.63
N THR A 59 -14.72 -12.43 -6.90
CA THR A 59 -16.11 -12.09 -6.57
C THR A 59 -16.92 -11.60 -7.77
N ILE A 60 -16.26 -11.06 -8.80
CA ILE A 60 -16.91 -10.58 -10.03
C ILE A 60 -16.96 -11.69 -11.09
N SER A 61 -15.87 -12.45 -11.25
CA SER A 61 -15.76 -13.51 -12.26
C SER A 61 -16.62 -14.73 -11.94
N SER A 62 -16.82 -15.04 -10.66
CA SER A 62 -17.68 -16.16 -10.28
C SER A 62 -19.14 -15.72 -10.13
N THR A 63 -19.96 -16.08 -11.11
CA THR A 63 -21.43 -15.97 -11.06
C THR A 63 -22.07 -16.76 -9.91
N LYS A 64 -21.40 -17.84 -9.47
CA LYS A 64 -21.86 -18.75 -8.40
C LYS A 64 -21.41 -18.34 -6.99
N CYS A 65 -20.44 -17.44 -6.85
CA CYS A 65 -19.89 -17.02 -5.55
C CYS A 65 -20.48 -15.71 -5.01
N HIS A 66 -21.67 -15.31 -5.48
CA HIS A 66 -22.32 -14.11 -4.95
C HIS A 66 -22.68 -14.32 -3.46
N GLY A 67 -21.89 -13.70 -2.57
CA GLY A 67 -22.09 -13.79 -1.11
C GLY A 67 -21.34 -14.92 -0.40
N LYS A 68 -20.47 -15.67 -1.10
CA LYS A 68 -19.62 -16.68 -0.44
C LYS A 68 -18.53 -15.97 0.35
N LYS A 69 -18.56 -16.07 1.68
CA LYS A 69 -17.50 -15.54 2.56
C LYS A 69 -16.17 -16.18 2.17
N ILE A 70 -15.08 -15.40 2.24
CA ILE A 70 -13.71 -15.92 2.10
C ILE A 70 -13.57 -17.15 3.00
N SER A 71 -13.12 -18.26 2.43
CA SER A 71 -12.99 -19.50 3.20
C SER A 71 -11.88 -19.36 4.23
N ARG A 72 -11.99 -20.08 5.35
CA ARG A 72 -10.93 -20.12 6.37
C ARG A 72 -9.57 -20.50 5.75
N GLN A 73 -9.57 -21.41 4.78
CA GLN A 73 -8.36 -21.82 4.04
C GLN A 73 -7.77 -20.66 3.22
N GLN A 74 -8.59 -19.85 2.55
CA GLN A 74 -8.10 -18.68 1.81
C GLN A 74 -7.49 -17.63 2.74
N VAL A 75 -8.09 -17.38 3.91
CA VAL A 75 -7.49 -16.47 4.91
C VAL A 75 -6.13 -16.99 5.38
N VAL A 76 -6.03 -18.29 5.68
CA VAL A 76 -4.76 -18.91 6.09
C VAL A 76 -3.70 -18.77 5.01
N VAL A 77 -4.04 -18.98 3.73
CA VAL A 77 -3.11 -18.79 2.61
C VAL A 77 -2.66 -17.34 2.49
N ILE A 78 -3.57 -16.36 2.59
CA ILE A 78 -3.22 -14.93 2.54
C ILE A 78 -2.25 -14.58 3.68
N VAL A 79 -2.53 -15.02 4.91
CA VAL A 79 -1.66 -14.78 6.06
C VAL A 79 -0.31 -15.47 5.91
N ALA A 80 -0.28 -16.70 5.40
CA ALA A 80 0.96 -17.44 5.17
C ALA A 80 1.84 -16.77 4.11
N VAL A 81 1.26 -16.32 2.99
CA VAL A 81 1.99 -15.60 1.95
C VAL A 81 2.51 -14.26 2.48
N TYR A 82 1.66 -13.49 3.17
CA TYR A 82 2.05 -12.22 3.77
C TYR A 82 3.22 -12.38 4.75
N THR A 83 3.11 -13.33 5.69
CA THR A 83 4.17 -13.59 6.68
C THR A 83 5.46 -14.06 6.02
N PHE A 84 5.38 -14.96 5.03
CA PHE A 84 6.53 -15.43 4.28
C PHE A 84 7.26 -14.30 3.53
N SER A 85 6.51 -13.42 2.86
CA SER A 85 7.07 -12.25 2.17
C SER A 85 7.81 -11.30 3.12
N ILE A 86 7.22 -10.99 4.27
CA ILE A 86 7.85 -10.12 5.27
C ILE A 86 9.14 -10.74 5.82
N VAL A 87 9.09 -12.01 6.24
CA VAL A 87 10.26 -12.71 6.77
C VAL A 87 11.38 -12.77 5.74
N THR A 88 11.04 -13.06 4.48
CA THR A 88 12.01 -13.09 3.38
C THR A 88 12.66 -11.73 3.18
N MET A 89 11.87 -10.65 3.10
CA MET A 89 12.41 -9.31 2.87
C MET A 89 13.30 -8.81 4.01
N VAL A 90 12.94 -9.08 5.26
CA VAL A 90 13.78 -8.75 6.43
C VAL A 90 15.07 -9.57 6.41
N SER A 91 15.00 -10.86 6.07
CA SER A 91 16.17 -11.73 5.97
C SER A 91 17.14 -11.26 4.87
N VAL A 92 16.61 -10.87 3.70
CA VAL A 92 17.42 -10.32 2.60
C VAL A 92 18.02 -8.96 2.97
N ALA A 93 17.29 -8.12 3.73
CA ALA A 93 17.83 -6.85 4.25
C ALA A 93 19.00 -7.10 5.22
N LEU A 94 18.86 -8.06 6.12
CA LEU A 94 19.90 -8.42 7.08
C LEU A 94 21.13 -9.02 6.38
N TRP A 95 20.91 -9.91 5.40
CA TRP A 95 21.96 -10.47 4.55
C TRP A 95 22.70 -9.40 3.74
N SER A 96 21.94 -8.43 3.22
CA SER A 96 22.49 -7.27 2.51
C SER A 96 23.37 -6.41 3.41
N ALA A 97 22.93 -6.13 4.64
CA ALA A 97 23.70 -5.40 5.63
C ALA A 97 24.96 -6.17 6.07
N ALA A 98 24.86 -7.49 6.25
CA ALA A 98 25.97 -8.36 6.66
C ALA A 98 27.07 -8.48 5.58
N ASN A 99 26.70 -8.46 4.30
CA ASN A 99 27.65 -8.50 3.18
C ASN A 99 28.34 -7.16 2.91
N LYS A 100 27.87 -6.08 3.54
CA LYS A 100 28.49 -4.75 3.47
C LYS A 100 29.68 -4.62 4.44
N LYS A 101 30.50 -5.68 4.54
CA LYS A 101 31.63 -5.76 5.48
C LYS A 101 32.60 -4.60 5.26
N SER A 102 32.84 -3.83 6.32
CA SER A 102 33.88 -2.79 6.47
C SER A 102 33.56 -1.33 6.11
N GLN A 103 32.30 -0.95 5.87
CA GLN A 103 31.91 0.47 5.93
C GLN A 103 31.15 0.73 7.22
N ALA A 104 31.82 1.36 8.19
CA ALA A 104 31.15 1.86 9.37
C ALA A 104 30.20 2.99 8.94
N VAL A 105 28.92 2.89 9.33
CA VAL A 105 27.85 3.80 8.89
C VAL A 105 27.54 4.75 10.03
N SER A 106 27.11 5.98 9.71
CA SER A 106 26.66 6.93 10.74
C SER A 106 25.52 6.34 11.58
N ILE A 107 25.50 6.66 12.88
CA ILE A 107 24.45 6.29 13.83
C ILE A 107 23.04 6.80 13.46
N VAL A 108 22.97 7.72 12.49
CA VAL A 108 21.73 8.18 11.83
C VAL A 108 21.07 7.03 11.04
N CYS A 109 21.83 6.04 10.59
CA CYS A 109 21.33 4.83 9.94
C CYS A 109 20.47 5.10 8.69
N MET A 110 20.93 5.98 7.79
CA MET A 110 20.26 6.18 6.49
C MET A 110 20.20 4.87 5.72
N LEU A 111 19.02 4.50 5.21
CA LEU A 111 18.81 3.18 4.59
C LEU A 111 19.81 2.90 3.45
N THR A 112 20.06 3.88 2.58
CA THR A 112 20.99 3.76 1.44
C THR A 112 22.42 3.41 1.86
N ASP A 113 22.80 3.78 3.08
CA ASP A 113 24.13 3.55 3.62
C ASP A 113 24.19 2.23 4.39
N VAL A 114 23.06 1.71 4.86
CA VAL A 114 22.94 0.44 5.60
C VAL A 114 22.85 -0.76 4.65
N VAL A 115 22.07 -0.68 3.58
CA VAL A 115 21.83 -1.81 2.67
C VAL A 115 22.58 -1.66 1.34
N THR A 116 22.70 -2.75 0.59
CA THR A 116 23.30 -2.75 -0.75
C THR A 116 22.30 -2.22 -1.79
N LYS A 117 22.83 -1.69 -2.90
CA LYS A 117 22.00 -1.30 -4.05
C LYS A 117 21.15 -2.46 -4.57
N GLY A 118 21.68 -3.69 -4.51
CA GLY A 118 20.97 -4.91 -4.87
C GLY A 118 19.67 -5.10 -4.08
N PHE A 119 19.70 -4.87 -2.76
CA PHE A 119 18.49 -4.94 -1.93
C PHE A 119 17.42 -3.93 -2.38
N LEU A 120 17.81 -2.69 -2.65
CA LEU A 120 16.88 -1.65 -3.11
C LEU A 120 16.26 -2.03 -4.46
N ILE A 121 17.02 -2.64 -5.37
CA ILE A 121 16.52 -3.15 -6.65
C ILE A 121 15.56 -4.33 -6.42
N THR A 122 15.89 -5.28 -5.54
CA THR A 122 15.01 -6.41 -5.22
C THR A 122 13.68 -5.93 -4.63
N LEU A 123 13.72 -5.01 -3.66
CA LEU A 123 12.53 -4.39 -3.09
C LEU A 123 11.68 -3.70 -4.17
N ALA A 124 12.34 -3.00 -5.11
CA ALA A 124 11.68 -2.40 -6.26
C ALA A 124 10.93 -3.43 -7.10
N VAL A 125 11.64 -4.45 -7.59
CA VAL A 125 11.09 -5.45 -8.49
C VAL A 125 9.91 -6.18 -7.84
N VAL A 126 10.05 -6.61 -6.59
CA VAL A 126 9.00 -7.32 -5.86
C VAL A 126 7.76 -6.44 -5.70
N THR A 127 7.92 -5.20 -5.24
CA THR A 127 6.79 -4.26 -5.06
C THR A 127 6.12 -3.91 -6.39
N SER A 128 6.90 -3.70 -7.46
CA SER A 128 6.39 -3.47 -8.81
C SER A 128 5.56 -4.65 -9.31
N VAL A 129 6.01 -5.89 -9.12
CA VAL A 129 5.29 -7.10 -9.56
C VAL A 129 3.91 -7.17 -8.92
N PHE A 130 3.80 -6.97 -7.60
CA PHE A 130 2.51 -6.93 -6.91
C PHE A 130 1.63 -5.77 -7.37
N SER A 131 2.20 -4.58 -7.54
CA SER A 131 1.47 -3.40 -8.02
C SER A 131 0.90 -3.58 -9.43
N TRP A 132 1.70 -4.07 -10.39
CA TRP A 132 1.22 -4.36 -11.74
C TRP A 132 0.20 -5.51 -11.76
N GLY A 133 0.44 -6.57 -10.97
CA GLY A 133 -0.51 -7.67 -10.81
C GLY A 133 -1.87 -7.18 -10.30
N SER A 134 -1.89 -6.24 -9.34
CA SER A 134 -3.13 -5.65 -8.83
C SER A 134 -3.92 -4.92 -9.92
N LEU A 135 -3.24 -4.13 -10.75
CA LEU A 135 -3.88 -3.41 -11.87
C LEU A 135 -4.46 -4.37 -12.90
N ILE A 136 -3.76 -5.46 -13.22
CA ILE A 136 -4.26 -6.50 -14.12
C ILE A 136 -5.55 -7.09 -13.58
N PHE A 137 -5.61 -7.48 -12.30
CA PHE A 137 -6.84 -8.00 -11.70
C PHE A 137 -8.00 -7.01 -11.73
N LEU A 138 -7.72 -5.72 -11.50
CA LEU A 138 -8.75 -4.68 -11.55
C LEU A 138 -9.26 -4.42 -12.97
N ILE A 139 -8.39 -4.46 -13.98
CA ILE A 139 -8.77 -4.37 -15.39
C ILE A 139 -9.60 -5.58 -15.78
N CYS A 140 -9.15 -6.80 -15.44
CA CYS A 140 -9.91 -8.04 -15.67
C CYS A 140 -11.28 -8.01 -14.99
N SER A 141 -11.36 -7.43 -13.79
CA SER A 141 -12.62 -7.22 -13.07
C SER A 141 -13.57 -6.30 -13.85
N MET A 142 -13.07 -5.16 -14.33
CA MET A 142 -13.86 -4.21 -15.14
C MET A 142 -14.36 -4.83 -16.44
N LEU A 143 -13.52 -5.63 -17.12
CA LEU A 143 -13.90 -6.34 -18.34
C LEU A 143 -14.97 -7.42 -18.05
N SER A 144 -14.81 -8.17 -16.96
CA SER A 144 -15.78 -9.18 -16.53
C SER A 144 -17.13 -8.56 -16.20
N MET A 145 -17.15 -7.39 -15.54
CA MET A 145 -18.39 -6.64 -15.27
C MET A 145 -19.12 -6.22 -16.55
N LYS A 146 -18.41 -5.87 -17.63
CA LYS A 146 -19.02 -5.49 -18.92
C LYS A 146 -19.64 -6.68 -19.67
N ARG A 147 -19.12 -7.90 -19.46
CA ARG A 147 -19.57 -9.12 -20.15
C ARG A 147 -20.82 -9.75 -19.51
N HIS A 148 -21.15 -9.42 -18.26
CA HIS A 148 -22.34 -9.96 -17.61
C HIS A 148 -23.61 -9.22 -18.04
N ASN A 149 -24.43 -9.88 -18.86
CA ASN A 149 -25.81 -9.45 -19.14
C ASN A 149 -26.68 -9.65 -17.88
N PRO A 150 -27.45 -8.64 -17.43
CA PRO A 150 -28.25 -8.75 -16.21
C PRO A 150 -29.42 -9.72 -16.40
N VAL A 151 -29.55 -10.68 -15.48
CA VAL A 151 -30.65 -11.68 -15.46
C VAL A 151 -31.84 -11.18 -14.65
N SER A 152 -31.64 -10.17 -13.77
CA SER A 152 -32.74 -9.46 -13.08
C SER A 152 -32.44 -7.96 -12.90
N PRO A 153 -33.35 -7.04 -13.23
CA PRO A 153 -33.02 -5.62 -13.37
C PRO A 153 -32.90 -4.84 -12.05
N GLY A 154 -33.62 -5.21 -10.99
CA GLY A 154 -33.73 -4.39 -9.77
C GLY A 154 -32.60 -4.56 -8.75
N LEU A 155 -32.49 -5.75 -8.15
CA LEU A 155 -31.52 -6.04 -7.09
C LEU A 155 -30.08 -6.15 -7.62
N GLN A 156 -29.93 -6.67 -8.84
CA GLN A 156 -28.63 -6.85 -9.48
C GLN A 156 -28.02 -5.51 -9.91
N ALA A 157 -28.83 -4.53 -10.33
CA ALA A 157 -28.34 -3.19 -10.66
C ALA A 157 -27.77 -2.44 -9.44
N VAL A 158 -28.39 -2.58 -8.27
CA VAL A 158 -27.88 -1.99 -7.02
C VAL A 158 -26.57 -2.65 -6.60
N LEU A 159 -26.47 -3.98 -6.69
CA LEU A 159 -25.26 -4.73 -6.40
C LEU A 159 -24.13 -4.42 -7.39
N LEU A 160 -24.42 -4.34 -8.69
CA LEU A 160 -23.44 -3.93 -9.71
C LEU A 160 -22.94 -2.52 -9.47
N ARG A 161 -23.82 -1.57 -9.09
CA ARG A 161 -23.42 -0.19 -8.81
C ARG A 161 -22.49 -0.09 -7.60
N ARG A 162 -22.73 -0.90 -6.56
CA ARG A 162 -21.83 -1.00 -5.38
C ARG A 162 -20.50 -1.65 -5.74
N LYS A 163 -20.51 -2.78 -6.47
CA LYS A 163 -19.30 -3.46 -6.95
C LYS A 163 -18.47 -2.55 -7.88
N SER A 164 -19.13 -1.82 -8.79
CA SER A 164 -18.47 -0.88 -9.71
C SER A 164 -17.80 0.28 -8.95
N LYS A 165 -18.47 0.85 -7.95
CA LYS A 165 -17.86 1.88 -7.09
C LYS A 165 -16.64 1.33 -6.36
N LEU A 166 -16.74 0.12 -5.81
CA LEU A 166 -15.63 -0.52 -5.10
C LEU A 166 -14.43 -0.79 -6.03
N VAL A 167 -14.66 -1.33 -7.23
CA VAL A 167 -13.61 -1.55 -8.24
C VAL A 167 -12.96 -0.24 -8.66
N LYS A 168 -13.75 0.82 -8.93
CA LYS A 168 -13.21 2.15 -9.26
C LYS A 168 -12.33 2.71 -8.13
N ASN A 169 -12.80 2.61 -6.90
CA ASN A 169 -12.05 3.12 -5.74
C ASN A 169 -10.79 2.28 -5.46
N LEU A 170 -10.76 0.99 -5.83
CA LEU A 170 -9.55 0.16 -5.80
C LEU A 170 -8.64 0.41 -7.00
N PHE A 171 -9.19 0.72 -8.17
CA PHE A 171 -8.41 1.11 -9.35
C PHE A 171 -7.64 2.41 -9.10
N ILE A 172 -8.29 3.39 -8.48
CA ILE A 172 -7.62 4.61 -8.03
C ILE A 172 -6.48 4.26 -7.05
N ILE A 173 -6.73 3.41 -6.05
CA ILE A 173 -5.65 2.93 -5.16
C ILE A 173 -4.52 2.29 -5.97
N GLY A 174 -4.83 1.30 -6.80
CA GLY A 174 -3.84 0.53 -7.53
C GLY A 174 -2.97 1.42 -8.40
N VAL A 175 -3.57 2.40 -9.08
CA VAL A 175 -2.82 3.38 -9.89
C VAL A 175 -1.95 4.27 -9.00
N PHE A 176 -2.48 4.83 -7.91
CA PHE A 176 -1.68 5.66 -7.00
C PHE A 176 -0.55 4.88 -6.33
N THR A 177 -0.80 3.65 -5.88
CA THR A 177 0.21 2.76 -5.30
C THR A 177 1.28 2.41 -6.34
N CYS A 178 0.87 2.08 -7.57
CA CYS A 178 1.78 1.78 -8.67
C CYS A 178 2.64 2.99 -9.04
N LEU A 179 2.05 4.18 -9.15
CA LEU A 179 2.78 5.41 -9.40
C LEU A 179 3.73 5.76 -8.25
N ALA A 180 3.23 5.76 -7.01
CA ALA A 180 4.04 6.05 -5.84
C ALA A 180 5.19 5.06 -5.68
N GLN A 181 5.02 3.79 -6.03
CA GLN A 181 6.09 2.80 -5.95
C GLN A 181 7.05 2.92 -7.14
N ASN A 182 6.57 2.99 -8.38
CA ASN A 182 7.41 2.92 -9.57
C ASN A 182 8.10 4.25 -9.94
N LEU A 183 7.50 5.42 -9.68
CA LEU A 183 8.14 6.72 -9.96
C LEU A 183 9.47 6.89 -9.22
N PRO A 184 9.55 6.64 -7.91
CA PRO A 184 10.78 6.79 -7.15
C PRO A 184 11.89 5.86 -7.63
N PHE A 185 11.54 4.63 -8.00
CA PHE A 185 12.51 3.69 -8.57
C PHE A 185 13.00 4.15 -9.93
N THR A 186 12.11 4.64 -10.81
CA THR A 186 12.48 5.14 -12.13
C THR A 186 13.43 6.33 -12.01
N VAL A 187 13.13 7.28 -11.11
CA VAL A 187 13.98 8.44 -10.80
C VAL A 187 15.31 7.99 -10.18
N GLY A 188 15.29 7.01 -9.28
CA GLY A 188 16.49 6.45 -8.65
C GLY A 188 17.41 5.75 -9.65
N LEU A 189 16.85 4.99 -10.59
CA LEU A 189 17.59 4.29 -11.66
C LEU A 189 18.24 5.30 -12.62
N ILE A 190 17.50 6.34 -13.02
CA ILE A 190 18.01 7.44 -13.84
C ILE A 190 19.13 8.19 -13.10
N ALA A 191 18.98 8.45 -11.80
CA ALA A 191 20.00 9.12 -11.00
C ALA A 191 21.28 8.27 -10.88
N MET A 192 21.15 6.95 -10.74
CA MET A 192 22.28 6.02 -10.73
C MET A 192 23.01 5.95 -12.08
N ILE A 193 22.26 5.87 -13.20
CA ILE A 193 22.84 5.88 -14.56
C ILE A 193 23.58 7.18 -14.84
N LYS A 194 22.99 8.33 -14.45
CA LYS A 194 23.57 9.65 -14.69
C LYS A 194 24.64 10.07 -13.67
N LYS A 195 25.04 9.19 -12.74
CA LYS A 195 25.91 9.51 -11.58
C LYS A 195 25.52 10.83 -10.88
N LYS A 196 24.23 11.19 -10.87
CA LYS A 196 23.75 12.47 -10.32
C LYS A 196 23.60 12.41 -8.79
N ARG A 197 23.81 13.57 -8.16
CA ARG A 197 23.91 13.81 -6.70
C ARG A 197 22.72 13.28 -5.90
N SER A 198 22.99 12.94 -4.63
CA SER A 198 22.08 12.39 -3.60
C SER A 198 20.70 13.07 -3.45
N HIS A 199 20.57 14.35 -3.81
CA HIS A 199 19.31 15.10 -3.70
C HIS A 199 18.17 14.54 -4.56
N MET A 200 18.43 14.05 -5.78
CA MET A 200 17.37 13.47 -6.62
C MET A 200 16.82 12.16 -6.06
N LEU A 201 17.69 11.38 -5.38
CA LEU A 201 17.27 10.19 -4.65
C LEU A 201 16.43 10.57 -3.43
N ALA A 202 16.86 11.57 -2.64
CA ALA A 202 16.10 12.04 -1.49
C ALA A 202 14.69 12.55 -1.88
N LEU A 203 14.58 13.35 -2.94
CA LEU A 203 13.30 13.83 -3.49
C LEU A 203 12.39 12.69 -3.97
N SER A 204 12.98 11.69 -4.62
CA SER A 204 12.30 10.48 -5.06
C SER A 204 11.68 9.72 -3.88
N TRP A 205 12.46 9.47 -2.83
CA TRP A 205 11.99 8.83 -1.60
C TRP A 205 10.92 9.65 -0.87
N ILE A 206 11.07 10.99 -0.79
CA ILE A 206 10.09 11.89 -0.18
C ILE A 206 8.75 11.84 -0.94
N SER A 207 8.76 11.76 -2.27
CA SER A 207 7.52 11.69 -3.07
C SER A 207 6.70 10.41 -2.80
N GLN A 208 7.40 9.30 -2.53
CA GLN A 208 6.84 8.01 -2.15
C GLN A 208 6.11 8.10 -0.81
N ILE A 209 6.70 8.86 0.12
CA ILE A 209 6.19 9.07 1.49
C ILE A 209 4.98 9.99 1.50
N ILE A 210 4.93 11.02 0.66
CA ILE A 210 3.84 12.02 0.62
C ILE A 210 2.58 11.47 -0.07
N SER A 211 2.75 10.60 -1.06
CA SER A 211 1.64 10.07 -1.87
C SER A 211 0.70 9.14 -1.08
N LEU A 212 1.24 8.41 -0.09
CA LEU A 212 0.50 7.48 0.77
C LEU A 212 -0.50 8.15 1.75
N PRO A 213 -0.12 9.16 2.56
CA PRO A 213 -1.03 9.88 3.43
C PRO A 213 -2.00 10.78 2.64
N LEU A 214 -1.57 11.39 1.52
CA LEU A 214 -2.49 12.14 0.64
C LEU A 214 -3.63 11.25 0.13
N HIS A 215 -3.32 10.01 -0.24
CA HIS A 215 -4.32 9.05 -0.66
C HIS A 215 -5.28 8.65 0.48
N ALA A 216 -4.77 8.44 1.70
CA ALA A 216 -5.61 8.15 2.87
C ALA A 216 -6.55 9.32 3.20
N LEU A 217 -6.05 10.56 3.11
CA LEU A 217 -6.83 11.77 3.27
C LEU A 217 -7.91 11.90 2.18
N PHE A 218 -7.57 11.66 0.91
CA PHE A 218 -8.53 11.72 -0.20
C PHE A 218 -9.70 10.75 0.02
N ARG A 219 -9.43 9.53 0.48
CA ARG A 219 -10.48 8.55 0.82
C ARG A 219 -11.32 8.95 2.02
N LEU A 220 -10.72 9.56 3.05
CA LEU A 220 -11.47 10.07 4.20
C LEU A 220 -12.40 11.21 3.76
N PHE A 221 -11.95 12.11 2.89
CA PHE A 221 -12.80 13.17 2.33
C PHE A 221 -13.91 12.62 1.42
N GLU A 222 -13.63 11.63 0.57
CA GLU A 222 -14.65 11.01 -0.28
C GLU A 222 -15.71 10.25 0.55
N ASN A 223 -15.30 9.60 1.65
CA ASN A 223 -16.21 8.91 2.57
C ASN A 223 -16.93 9.86 3.52
N ASN A 224 -16.40 11.03 3.86
CA ASN A 224 -17.11 12.01 4.69
C ASN A 224 -18.30 12.65 3.97
N CYS A 225 -18.41 12.53 2.64
CA CYS A 225 -19.66 12.78 1.92
C CYS A 225 -20.79 11.78 2.27
N CYS A 226 -20.51 10.67 2.97
CA CYS A 226 -21.55 9.81 3.56
C CYS A 226 -22.26 10.44 4.79
N PHE A 227 -21.81 11.57 5.33
CA PHE A 227 -22.65 12.35 6.28
C PHE A 227 -23.97 12.79 5.63
N ARG A 228 -24.02 12.92 4.30
CA ARG A 228 -25.25 13.19 3.56
C ARG A 228 -26.26 12.04 3.65
N LYS A 229 -25.80 10.78 3.82
CA LYS A 229 -26.68 9.61 3.98
C LYS A 229 -27.27 9.47 5.38
N LYS A 230 -26.55 9.91 6.42
CA LYS A 230 -27.10 9.96 7.79
C LYS A 230 -28.26 10.95 7.88
N ASN A 231 -28.16 12.11 7.22
CA ASN A 231 -29.25 13.09 7.18
C ASN A 231 -30.48 12.62 6.38
N VAL A 232 -30.31 11.79 5.35
CA VAL A 232 -31.44 11.21 4.62
C VAL A 232 -32.14 10.14 5.46
N LEU A 233 -31.38 9.26 6.14
CA LEU A 233 -31.97 8.25 7.03
C LEU A 233 -32.68 8.88 8.22
N LEU A 234 -32.12 9.94 8.81
CA LEU A 234 -32.72 10.69 9.90
C LEU A 234 -34.01 11.40 9.45
N LYS A 235 -34.05 11.97 8.23
CA LYS A 235 -35.29 12.54 7.65
C LYS A 235 -36.35 11.49 7.37
N THR A 236 -35.97 10.30 6.88
CA THR A 236 -36.94 9.22 6.63
C THR A 236 -37.51 8.65 7.93
N VAL A 237 -36.70 8.61 9.00
CA VAL A 237 -37.13 8.15 10.33
C VAL A 237 -37.97 9.22 11.04
N LEU A 238 -37.64 10.52 10.91
CA LEU A 238 -38.49 11.61 11.42
C LEU A 238 -39.85 11.67 10.71
N ASN A 239 -39.89 11.56 9.38
CA ASN A 239 -41.16 11.56 8.63
C ASN A 239 -42.05 10.36 9.01
N LYS A 240 -41.47 9.19 9.29
CA LYS A 240 -42.23 8.02 9.74
C LYS A 240 -42.78 8.18 11.17
N MET A 241 -42.08 8.90 12.04
CA MET A 241 -42.58 9.19 13.39
C MET A 241 -43.70 10.23 13.39
N GLN A 242 -43.68 11.23 12.50
CA GLN A 242 -44.75 12.22 12.39
C GLN A 242 -46.07 11.63 11.84
N ILE A 243 -45.99 10.66 10.91
CA ILE A 243 -47.18 9.98 10.37
C ILE A 243 -47.83 9.05 11.42
N ALA A 244 -47.06 8.54 12.38
CA ALA A 244 -47.58 7.69 13.45
C ALA A 244 -48.26 8.46 14.60
N GLN A 245 -48.19 9.80 14.63
CA GLN A 245 -48.87 10.64 15.63
C GLN A 245 -50.17 11.28 15.11
N GLN A 246 -50.57 11.04 13.86
CA GLN A 246 -51.81 11.57 13.26
C GLN A 246 -52.91 10.50 13.08
N HIS A 247 -52.74 9.31 13.65
CA HIS A 247 -53.74 8.23 13.67
C HIS A 247 -54.00 7.76 15.09
#